data_AF-A0A396GPP8-F1
#
_entry.id   AF-A0A396GPP8-F1
#
_cell.length_a   1.000
_cell.length_b   1.000
_cell.length_c   1.000
_cell.angle_alpha   90.00
_cell.angle_beta   90.00
_cell.angle_gamma   90.00
#
_symmetry.space_group_name_H-M   'P 1'
#
loop_
_entity.id
_entity.type
_entity.pdbx_description
1 polymer ?
#
loop_
_entity_poly.entity_id
_entity_poly.type
_entity_poly.pdbx_seq_one_letter_code
_entity_poly.pdbx_strand_id
1 'polypeptide(L)'
;MPSTIETTLLNKPSISRSIEQFKIHFNNIDIQTIKFPCVEGGLPYGCENVNAIPTVSLVRSYGVIINSFYELDGVYADYYREFIGKKEWHIGLFSVYNRDMDTSYRGKEPSINKHKCLKWLDTKDINLVVYVCFGSTNHFLNSQLKEISMGLKASWKDLVLVVKKKREDREKGLPEFEKIMKGKGLIIRGWPLQLLIFQHKAIGAFVTHCGWNLTLESVAAGVPMITWPIAFEEFYNEKLVTEVLKIGVPVGDKKVSGYHSVAILLTRM
;
A
#
# COMPACT_ATOMS: atom_id res chain seq x y z
N MET A 1 23.01 -21.45 8.15
CA MET A 1 24.16 -20.56 7.86
C MET A 1 23.79 -19.18 8.36
N PRO A 2 24.70 -18.45 9.04
CA PRO A 2 24.46 -17.05 9.35
C PRO A 2 24.20 -16.29 8.06
N SER A 3 23.23 -15.37 8.08
CA SER A 3 22.91 -14.55 6.91
C SER A 3 23.77 -13.30 6.94
N THR A 4 24.57 -13.07 5.90
CA THR A 4 25.43 -11.87 5.83
C THR A 4 24.75 -10.82 4.96
N ILE A 5 24.65 -9.61 5.47
CA ILE A 5 24.27 -8.42 4.69
C ILE A 5 25.56 -7.71 4.29
N GLU A 6 25.83 -7.69 2.99
CA GLU A 6 26.85 -6.80 2.43
C GLU A 6 26.26 -5.41 2.23
N THR A 7 26.90 -4.41 2.83
CA THR A 7 26.47 -3.02 2.72
C THR A 7 27.65 -2.07 2.73
N THR A 8 27.41 -0.79 2.51
CA THR A 8 28.45 0.25 2.55
C THR A 8 28.62 0.80 3.96
N LEU A 9 29.82 1.31 4.28
CA LEU A 9 30.13 1.94 5.57
C LEU A 9 29.07 2.97 6.03
N LEU A 10 28.55 3.80 5.11
CA LEU A 10 27.57 4.84 5.45
C LEU A 10 26.14 4.32 5.72
N ASN A 11 25.79 3.15 5.17
CA ASN A 11 24.46 2.56 5.36
C ASN A 11 24.40 1.62 6.58
N LYS A 12 25.55 1.13 7.06
CA LYS A 12 25.64 0.21 8.22
C LYS A 12 24.84 0.69 9.44
N PRO A 13 24.95 1.94 9.93
CA PRO A 13 24.26 2.36 11.15
C PRO A 13 22.73 2.28 11.05
N SER A 14 22.18 2.63 9.89
CA SER A 14 20.73 2.58 9.63
C SER A 14 20.21 1.14 9.56
N ILE A 15 20.99 0.25 8.93
CA ILE A 15 20.68 -1.18 8.85
C ILE A 15 20.79 -1.84 10.23
N SER A 16 21.85 -1.54 11.00
CA SER A 16 22.03 -2.02 12.37
C SER A 16 20.87 -1.58 13.27
N ARG A 17 20.50 -0.28 13.23
CA ARG A 17 19.37 0.25 14.01
C ARG A 17 18.05 -0.43 13.64
N SER A 18 17.83 -0.71 12.35
CA SER A 18 16.64 -1.42 11.89
C SER A 18 16.61 -2.86 12.44
N ILE A 19 17.74 -3.57 12.42
CA ILE A 19 17.85 -4.94 12.97
C ILE A 19 17.53 -4.95 14.47
N GLU A 20 18.06 -3.96 15.22
CA GLU A 20 17.82 -3.79 16.65
C GLU A 20 16.36 -3.42 16.97
N GLN A 21 15.80 -2.43 16.25
CA GLN A 21 14.47 -1.88 16.48
C GLN A 21 13.37 -2.92 16.22
N PHE A 22 13.55 -3.78 15.22
CA PHE A 22 12.59 -4.83 14.91
C PHE A 22 12.79 -6.12 15.74
N LYS A 23 13.71 -6.12 16.73
CA LYS A 23 14.09 -7.30 17.54
C LYS A 23 14.12 -8.56 16.68
N ILE A 24 14.76 -8.49 15.52
CA ILE A 24 14.67 -9.57 14.56
C ILE A 24 15.37 -10.78 15.18
N HIS A 25 14.59 -11.77 15.63
CA HIS A 25 15.08 -13.01 16.26
C HIS A 25 15.76 -13.96 15.25
N PHE A 26 16.32 -13.42 14.15
CA PHE A 26 17.24 -14.19 13.34
C PHE A 26 18.53 -14.32 14.16
N ASN A 27 18.78 -15.52 14.66
CA ASN A 27 20.09 -15.90 15.17
C ASN A 27 21.16 -15.53 14.12
N ASN A 28 22.07 -14.63 14.53
CA ASN A 28 23.31 -14.24 13.85
C ASN A 28 23.16 -13.74 12.39
N ILE A 29 22.67 -12.50 12.21
CA ILE A 29 22.91 -11.72 10.98
C ILE A 29 24.26 -11.02 11.12
N ASP A 30 25.19 -11.30 10.21
CA ASP A 30 26.47 -10.60 10.13
C ASP A 30 26.36 -9.42 9.14
N ILE A 31 27.06 -8.32 9.42
CA ILE A 31 27.08 -7.15 8.52
C ILE A 31 28.51 -6.96 8.04
N GLN A 32 28.72 -7.28 6.76
CA GLN A 32 29.98 -7.03 6.09
C GLN A 32 29.92 -5.69 5.36
N THR A 33 30.90 -4.84 5.63
CA THR A 33 31.03 -3.55 4.94
C THR A 33 31.95 -3.65 3.74
N ILE A 34 31.45 -3.25 2.59
CA ILE A 34 32.25 -3.03 1.37
C ILE A 34 32.51 -1.54 1.19
N LYS A 35 33.68 -1.20 0.63
CA LYS A 35 33.99 0.16 0.21
C LYS A 35 33.28 0.42 -1.11
N PHE A 36 32.34 1.35 -1.13
CA PHE A 36 31.70 1.78 -2.37
C PHE A 36 32.66 2.70 -3.14
N PRO A 37 33.05 2.36 -4.38
CA PRO A 37 34.07 3.09 -5.13
C PRO A 37 33.48 4.35 -5.78
N CYS A 38 32.86 5.23 -4.97
CA CYS A 38 32.16 6.42 -5.47
C CYS A 38 33.10 7.33 -6.28
N VAL A 39 34.18 7.82 -5.67
CA VAL A 39 35.12 8.74 -6.34
C VAL A 39 35.85 8.08 -7.51
N GLU A 40 36.21 6.81 -7.36
CA GLU A 40 36.88 6.01 -8.39
C GLU A 40 35.98 5.79 -9.62
N GLY A 41 34.66 5.74 -9.41
CA GLY A 41 33.64 5.68 -10.47
C GLY A 41 33.11 7.05 -10.94
N GLY A 42 33.72 8.16 -10.53
CA GLY A 42 33.27 9.52 -10.88
C GLY A 42 31.99 9.98 -10.18
N LEU A 43 31.56 9.29 -9.12
CA LEU A 43 30.39 9.61 -8.31
C LEU A 43 30.78 10.47 -7.08
N PRO A 44 29.88 11.36 -6.60
CA PRO A 44 30.13 12.13 -5.39
C PRO A 44 30.35 11.25 -4.16
N TYR A 45 31.25 11.67 -3.27
CA TYR A 45 31.50 11.00 -1.99
C TYR A 45 30.20 10.91 -1.16
N GLY A 46 29.84 9.70 -0.72
CA GLY A 46 28.68 9.45 0.13
C GLY A 46 27.34 9.27 -0.59
N CYS A 47 27.33 9.19 -1.92
CA CYS A 47 26.12 8.97 -2.72
C CYS A 47 25.46 7.60 -2.48
N GLU A 48 26.15 6.66 -1.84
CA GLU A 48 25.60 5.38 -1.42
C GLU A 48 24.53 5.51 -0.31
N ASN A 49 24.51 6.64 0.42
CA ASN A 49 23.56 6.88 1.50
C ASN A 49 22.39 7.75 1.00
N VAL A 50 21.33 7.09 0.55
CA VAL A 50 20.10 7.75 0.08
C VAL A 50 19.39 8.57 1.16
N ASN A 51 19.62 8.26 2.45
CA ASN A 51 19.08 9.04 3.58
C ASN A 51 19.90 10.32 3.85
N ALA A 52 21.12 10.41 3.31
CA ALA A 52 21.94 11.62 3.36
C ALA A 52 21.65 12.55 2.17
N ILE A 53 20.66 12.24 1.33
CA ILE A 53 20.16 13.13 0.28
C ILE A 53 19.13 14.07 0.92
N PRO A 54 19.47 15.33 1.24
CA PRO A 54 18.55 16.27 1.89
C PRO A 54 17.33 16.62 1.03
N THR A 55 17.45 16.48 -0.30
CA THR A 55 16.38 16.75 -1.26
C THR A 55 16.56 15.94 -2.54
N VAL A 56 15.46 15.52 -3.17
CA VAL A 56 15.47 14.77 -4.44
C VAL A 56 16.16 15.56 -5.58
N SER A 57 16.32 16.88 -5.44
CA SER A 57 17.12 17.73 -6.36
C SER A 57 18.57 17.26 -6.53
N LEU A 58 19.15 16.59 -5.52
CA LEU A 58 20.54 16.10 -5.56
C LEU A 58 20.71 14.77 -6.30
N VAL A 59 19.62 14.08 -6.65
CA VAL A 59 19.69 12.95 -7.58
C VAL A 59 20.00 13.52 -8.97
N ARG A 60 21.23 13.35 -9.47
CA ARG A 60 21.59 13.81 -10.82
C ARG A 60 20.78 13.04 -11.87
N SER A 61 19.69 13.62 -12.35
CA SER A 61 18.85 13.09 -13.43
C SER A 61 18.42 14.23 -14.36
N TYR A 62 18.13 13.92 -15.63
CA TYR A 62 17.62 14.90 -16.60
C TYR A 62 16.23 15.44 -16.20
N GLY A 63 15.45 14.63 -15.49
CA GLY A 63 14.17 14.98 -14.92
C GLY A 63 13.55 13.80 -14.18
N VAL A 64 12.26 13.89 -13.87
CA VAL A 64 11.50 12.90 -13.10
C VAL A 64 10.21 12.56 -13.84
N ILE A 65 9.94 11.27 -14.00
CA ILE A 65 8.65 10.77 -14.45
C ILE A 65 7.81 10.48 -13.22
N ILE A 66 6.64 11.10 -13.13
CA ILE A 66 5.72 10.96 -12.00
C ILE A 66 4.50 10.21 -12.50
N ASN A 67 4.19 9.10 -11.82
CA ASN A 67 2.94 8.37 -12.01
C ASN A 67 1.81 9.14 -11.32
N SER A 68 1.44 10.29 -11.85
CA SER A 68 0.32 11.13 -11.40
C SER A 68 -0.20 11.92 -12.61
N PHE A 69 -1.20 12.77 -12.42
CA PHE A 69 -1.72 13.70 -13.42
C PHE A 69 -1.97 15.06 -12.77
N TYR A 70 -1.75 16.14 -13.52
CA TYR A 70 -1.69 17.50 -12.98
C TYR A 70 -2.98 17.91 -12.25
N GLU A 71 -4.15 17.48 -12.71
CA GLU A 71 -5.43 17.79 -12.08
C GLU A 71 -5.61 17.13 -10.71
N LEU A 72 -4.81 16.10 -10.37
CA LEU A 72 -4.84 15.46 -9.06
C LEU A 72 -4.05 16.23 -8.00
N ASP A 73 -2.83 16.66 -8.34
CA ASP A 73 -1.85 17.16 -7.38
C ASP A 73 -1.06 18.37 -7.90
N GLY A 74 -1.66 19.17 -8.79
CA GLY A 74 -1.00 20.26 -9.52
C GLY A 74 -0.24 21.28 -8.67
N VAL A 75 -0.72 21.56 -7.45
CA VAL A 75 0.01 22.42 -6.48
C VAL A 75 1.39 21.83 -6.13
N TYR A 76 1.48 20.51 -5.99
CA TYR A 76 2.72 19.80 -5.73
C TYR A 76 3.59 19.66 -6.99
N ALA A 77 2.97 19.53 -8.17
CA ALA A 77 3.66 19.58 -9.45
C ALA A 77 4.36 20.93 -9.67
N ASP A 78 3.66 22.02 -9.41
CA ASP A 78 4.20 23.38 -9.51
C ASP A 78 5.32 23.60 -8.48
N TYR A 79 5.15 23.13 -7.25
CA TYR A 79 6.23 23.12 -6.25
C TYR A 79 7.49 22.37 -6.74
N TYR A 80 7.32 21.24 -7.43
CA TYR A 80 8.45 20.48 -7.99
C TYR A 80 9.19 21.24 -9.10
N ARG A 81 8.47 22.00 -9.93
CA ARG A 81 9.08 22.80 -11.00
C ARG A 81 9.77 24.04 -10.46
N GLU A 82 9.09 24.78 -9.60
CA GLU A 82 9.53 26.10 -9.12
C GLU A 82 10.61 26.00 -8.04
N PHE A 83 10.44 25.11 -7.07
CA PHE A 83 11.33 25.04 -5.91
C PHE A 83 12.41 23.96 -6.04
N ILE A 84 12.09 22.79 -6.62
CA ILE A 84 13.08 21.71 -6.81
C ILE A 84 13.91 21.96 -8.09
N GLY A 85 13.39 22.75 -9.04
CA GLY A 85 14.10 23.15 -10.26
C GLY A 85 14.34 22.00 -11.24
N LYS A 86 13.53 20.94 -11.17
CA LYS A 86 13.66 19.75 -12.02
C LYS A 86 12.58 19.69 -13.08
N LYS A 87 12.94 19.23 -14.27
CA LYS A 87 11.97 18.82 -15.28
C LYS A 87 11.17 17.64 -14.73
N GLU A 88 9.86 17.74 -14.76
CA GLU A 88 8.95 16.68 -14.36
C GLU A 88 7.89 16.44 -15.43
N TRP A 89 7.48 15.19 -15.56
CA TRP A 89 6.41 14.78 -16.46
C TRP A 89 5.43 13.89 -15.71
N HIS A 90 4.21 14.39 -15.57
CA HIS A 90 3.07 13.68 -15.01
C HIS A 90 2.39 12.91 -16.15
N ILE A 91 2.64 11.60 -16.22
CA ILE A 91 2.14 10.75 -17.31
C ILE A 91 1.39 9.52 -16.79
N GLY A 92 0.95 9.55 -15.53
CA GLY A 92 0.03 8.56 -14.97
C GLY A 92 -1.37 8.70 -15.55
N LEU A 93 -2.29 7.74 -15.41
CA LEU A 93 -2.33 6.58 -14.50
C LEU A 93 -1.80 5.30 -15.15
N PHE A 94 -0.55 4.89 -14.87
CA PHE A 94 0.03 3.67 -15.48
C PHE A 94 -0.77 2.40 -15.13
N SER A 95 -1.36 2.37 -13.94
CA SER A 95 -2.20 1.25 -13.49
C SER A 95 -3.49 1.11 -14.31
N VAL A 96 -3.99 2.17 -14.94
CA VAL A 96 -5.29 2.18 -15.63
C VAL A 96 -5.16 2.12 -17.14
N TYR A 97 -3.96 2.34 -17.69
CA TYR A 97 -3.73 2.43 -19.14
C TYR A 97 -4.13 1.17 -19.93
N ASN A 98 -3.99 -0.04 -19.35
CA ASN A 98 -4.36 -1.30 -20.01
C ASN A 98 -5.78 -1.76 -19.64
N ARG A 99 -6.81 -0.95 -19.93
CA ARG A 99 -8.22 -1.32 -19.67
C ARG A 99 -8.75 -2.43 -20.58
N ASP A 100 -8.21 -2.56 -21.80
CA ASP A 100 -8.75 -3.47 -22.84
C ASP A 100 -8.04 -4.82 -22.92
N MET A 101 -6.91 -4.99 -22.21
CA MET A 101 -6.21 -6.27 -22.09
C MET A 101 -6.85 -7.05 -20.94
N ASP A 102 -7.09 -8.36 -21.10
CA ASP A 102 -7.65 -9.18 -20.01
C ASP A 102 -6.78 -9.02 -18.75
N THR A 103 -7.27 -8.25 -17.78
CA THR A 103 -6.51 -7.82 -16.60
C THR A 103 -6.24 -8.98 -15.63
N SER A 104 -6.67 -10.19 -15.98
CA SER A 104 -6.40 -11.46 -15.31
C SER A 104 -4.90 -11.79 -15.23
N TYR A 105 -4.06 -11.21 -16.11
CA TYR A 105 -2.63 -11.49 -16.20
C TYR A 105 -1.71 -10.59 -15.35
N ARG A 106 -2.23 -9.56 -14.67
CA ARG A 106 -1.39 -8.81 -13.73
C ARG A 106 -1.19 -9.67 -12.48
N GLY A 107 -0.01 -10.26 -12.33
CA GLY A 107 0.34 -11.10 -11.17
C GLY A 107 0.05 -12.60 -11.35
N LYS A 108 0.26 -13.37 -10.27
CA LYS A 108 -0.04 -14.81 -10.24
C LYS A 108 -1.55 -15.03 -10.06
N GLU A 109 -2.08 -16.12 -10.61
CA GLU A 109 -3.52 -16.40 -10.54
C GLU A 109 -4.09 -16.29 -9.10
N PRO A 110 -5.19 -15.53 -8.92
CA PRO A 110 -5.92 -15.48 -7.66
C PRO A 110 -6.45 -16.86 -7.26
N SER A 111 -6.72 -17.06 -5.97
CA SER A 111 -7.41 -18.27 -5.52
C SER A 111 -8.85 -18.41 -6.02
N ILE A 112 -9.42 -17.33 -6.59
CA ILE A 112 -10.78 -17.28 -7.11
C ILE A 112 -10.71 -16.75 -8.54
N ASN A 113 -11.31 -17.47 -9.48
CA ASN A 113 -11.36 -17.03 -10.88
C ASN A 113 -12.31 -15.82 -11.07
N LYS A 114 -12.12 -15.11 -12.18
CA LYS A 114 -12.90 -13.92 -12.57
C LYS A 114 -14.40 -14.11 -12.46
N HIS A 115 -14.91 -15.20 -13.03
CA HIS A 115 -16.33 -15.48 -13.06
C HIS A 115 -16.93 -15.65 -11.66
N LYS A 116 -16.25 -16.32 -10.72
CA LYS A 116 -16.75 -16.49 -9.35
C LYS A 116 -16.78 -15.17 -8.57
N CYS A 117 -15.76 -14.32 -8.76
CA CYS A 117 -15.70 -13.02 -8.10
C CYS A 117 -16.82 -12.10 -8.58
N LEU A 118 -16.99 -11.97 -9.89
CA LEU A 118 -18.06 -11.15 -10.49
C LEU A 118 -19.44 -11.68 -10.11
N LYS A 119 -19.69 -12.98 -10.24
CA LYS A 119 -20.98 -13.58 -9.85
C LYS A 119 -21.34 -13.29 -8.39
N TRP A 120 -20.37 -13.26 -7.48
CA TRP A 120 -20.63 -12.88 -6.09
C TRP A 120 -20.97 -11.39 -5.97
N LEU A 121 -20.21 -10.51 -6.62
CA LEU A 121 -20.45 -9.07 -6.62
C LEU A 121 -21.79 -8.69 -7.28
N ASP A 122 -22.21 -9.39 -8.32
CA ASP A 122 -23.49 -9.20 -9.01
C ASP A 122 -24.71 -9.44 -8.11
N THR A 123 -24.54 -10.22 -7.02
CA THR A 123 -25.61 -10.45 -6.04
C THR A 123 -25.76 -9.31 -5.02
N LYS A 124 -24.91 -8.29 -5.08
CA LYS A 124 -24.83 -7.22 -4.09
C LYS A 124 -25.44 -5.93 -4.62
N ASP A 125 -26.05 -5.18 -3.72
CA ASP A 125 -26.59 -3.87 -4.04
C ASP A 125 -25.47 -2.87 -4.34
N ILE A 126 -25.84 -1.83 -5.08
CA ILE A 126 -24.94 -0.77 -5.52
C ILE A 126 -24.31 -0.07 -4.30
N ASN A 127 -23.00 0.14 -4.34
CA ASN A 127 -22.22 0.82 -3.30
C ASN A 127 -22.30 0.23 -1.88
N LEU A 128 -22.73 -1.04 -1.70
CA LEU A 128 -22.84 -1.66 -0.37
C LEU A 128 -21.67 -2.58 0.02
N VAL A 129 -20.75 -2.85 -0.92
CA VAL A 129 -19.59 -3.71 -0.68
C VAL A 129 -18.35 -2.87 -0.40
N VAL A 130 -17.59 -3.28 0.61
CA VAL A 130 -16.31 -2.65 0.96
C VAL A 130 -15.19 -3.53 0.46
N TYR A 131 -14.31 -2.95 -0.35
CA TYR A 131 -13.08 -3.60 -0.77
C TYR A 131 -11.98 -3.37 0.28
N VAL A 132 -11.26 -4.42 0.68
CA VAL A 132 -10.18 -4.35 1.68
C VAL A 132 -8.92 -4.98 1.10
N CYS A 133 -7.89 -4.16 0.88
CA CYS A 133 -6.60 -4.60 0.36
C CYS A 133 -5.44 -3.75 0.92
N PHE A 134 -4.51 -4.41 1.61
CA PHE A 134 -3.31 -3.77 2.16
C PHE A 134 -2.05 -4.00 1.30
N GLY A 135 -2.21 -4.37 0.04
CA GLY A 135 -1.09 -4.56 -0.89
C GLY A 135 -0.22 -5.80 -0.59
N SER A 136 0.80 -5.99 -1.42
CA SER A 136 1.64 -7.18 -1.42
C SER A 136 2.82 -7.11 -0.45
N THR A 137 3.23 -5.91 -0.02
CA THR A 137 4.42 -5.66 0.80
C THR A 137 4.15 -5.70 2.30
N ASN A 138 2.92 -5.38 2.74
CA ASN A 138 2.62 -5.17 4.16
C ASN A 138 2.42 -6.44 4.98
N HIS A 139 3.06 -6.52 6.14
CA HIS A 139 2.93 -7.64 7.07
C HIS A 139 2.39 -7.14 8.41
N PHE A 140 1.36 -7.82 8.91
CA PHE A 140 0.71 -7.47 10.17
C PHE A 140 1.07 -8.48 11.25
N LEU A 141 1.21 -7.98 12.48
CA LEU A 141 1.28 -8.85 13.65
C LEU A 141 -0.04 -9.60 13.83
N ASN A 142 0.01 -10.81 14.41
CA ASN A 142 -1.20 -11.60 14.65
C ASN A 142 -2.23 -10.85 15.51
N SER A 143 -1.77 -10.08 16.50
CA SER A 143 -2.63 -9.22 17.32
C SER A 143 -3.33 -8.16 16.47
N GLN A 144 -2.60 -7.51 15.56
CA GLN A 144 -3.16 -6.50 14.67
C GLN A 144 -4.14 -7.10 13.66
N LEU A 145 -3.85 -8.27 13.08
CA LEU A 145 -4.81 -9.00 12.24
C LEU A 145 -6.10 -9.31 13.01
N LYS A 146 -5.98 -9.74 14.26
CA LYS A 146 -7.14 -9.99 15.11
C LYS A 146 -7.98 -8.72 15.29
N GLU A 147 -7.38 -7.59 15.65
CA GLU A 147 -8.10 -6.32 15.78
C GLU A 147 -8.76 -5.88 14.47
N ILE A 148 -8.05 -5.97 13.34
CA ILE A 148 -8.61 -5.68 12.02
C ILE A 148 -9.83 -6.57 11.74
N SER A 149 -9.73 -7.87 12.01
CA SER A 149 -10.84 -8.81 11.79
C SER A 149 -12.06 -8.49 12.66
N MET A 150 -11.84 -8.08 13.92
CA MET A 150 -12.93 -7.72 14.83
C MET A 150 -13.61 -6.43 14.38
N GLY A 151 -12.83 -5.40 14.01
CA GLY A 151 -13.34 -4.14 13.48
C GLY A 151 -14.14 -4.32 12.19
N LEU A 152 -13.61 -5.10 11.24
CA LEU A 152 -14.32 -5.42 9.99
C LEU A 152 -15.58 -6.25 10.25
N LYS A 153 -15.53 -7.25 11.15
CA LYS A 153 -16.69 -8.09 11.46
C LYS A 153 -17.82 -7.28 12.10
N ALA A 154 -17.50 -6.27 12.89
CA ALA A 154 -18.48 -5.40 13.51
C ALA A 154 -19.17 -4.43 12.53
N SER A 155 -18.64 -4.23 11.31
CA SER A 155 -19.16 -3.25 10.35
C SER A 155 -20.50 -3.60 9.67
N TRP A 156 -21.02 -4.82 9.82
CA TRP A 156 -22.23 -5.34 9.14
C TRP A 156 -22.26 -5.23 7.60
N LYS A 157 -21.21 -4.72 6.96
CA LYS A 157 -21.08 -4.62 5.50
C LYS A 157 -20.63 -5.95 4.88
N ASP A 158 -20.97 -6.12 3.60
CA ASP A 158 -20.39 -7.15 2.74
C ASP A 158 -18.97 -6.74 2.35
N LEU A 159 -18.04 -7.70 2.39
CA LEU A 159 -16.62 -7.41 2.20
C LEU A 159 -16.01 -8.21 1.03
N VAL A 160 -15.16 -7.57 0.23
CA VAL A 160 -14.16 -8.27 -0.58
C VAL A 160 -12.81 -8.09 0.10
N LEU A 161 -12.24 -9.19 0.58
CA LEU A 161 -11.07 -9.18 1.44
C LEU A 161 -9.90 -9.89 0.76
N VAL A 162 -8.83 -9.14 0.49
CA VAL A 162 -7.63 -9.69 -0.11
C VAL A 162 -6.62 -10.03 0.97
N VAL A 163 -6.20 -11.29 0.97
CA VAL A 163 -5.19 -11.81 1.89
C VAL A 163 -4.01 -12.38 1.13
N LYS A 164 -2.82 -12.34 1.73
CA LYS A 164 -1.62 -12.88 1.12
C LYS A 164 -1.72 -14.41 0.98
N LYS A 165 -1.01 -14.97 -0.02
CA LYS A 165 -0.82 -16.42 -0.07
C LYS A 165 0.11 -16.81 1.08
N LYS A 166 -0.34 -17.75 1.92
CA LYS A 166 0.38 -18.26 3.08
C LYS A 166 1.82 -18.62 2.68
N ARG A 167 2.81 -17.98 3.30
CA ARG A 167 4.16 -18.55 3.43
C ARG A 167 4.18 -19.36 4.71
N GLU A 168 4.59 -20.63 4.62
CA GLU A 168 4.45 -21.64 5.68
C GLU A 168 5.04 -21.23 7.05
N ASP A 169 5.91 -20.22 7.06
CA ASP A 169 6.70 -19.77 8.20
C ASP A 169 6.27 -18.43 8.85
N ARG A 170 5.46 -17.57 8.19
CA ARG A 170 5.33 -16.14 8.63
C ARG A 170 3.92 -15.65 8.99
N GLU A 171 2.85 -16.36 8.66
CA GLU A 171 1.47 -15.85 8.79
C GLU A 171 0.57 -16.76 9.65
N LYS A 172 1.01 -17.05 10.88
CA LYS A 172 0.28 -17.93 11.82
C LYS A 172 -1.12 -17.42 12.18
N GLY A 173 -1.35 -16.10 12.17
CA GLY A 173 -2.65 -15.48 12.49
C GLY A 173 -3.65 -15.46 11.34
N LEU A 174 -3.23 -15.70 10.09
CA LEU A 174 -4.11 -15.62 8.93
C LEU A 174 -5.27 -16.65 8.96
N PRO A 175 -5.07 -17.91 9.38
CA PRO A 175 -6.17 -18.87 9.53
C PRO A 175 -7.22 -18.43 10.56
N GLU A 176 -6.81 -17.81 11.66
CA GLU A 176 -7.73 -17.28 12.67
C GLU A 176 -8.51 -16.09 12.12
N PHE A 177 -7.82 -15.18 11.43
CA PHE A 177 -8.41 -14.05 10.72
C PHE A 177 -9.51 -14.52 9.75
N GLU A 178 -9.21 -15.47 8.87
CA GLU A 178 -10.18 -16.01 7.91
C GLU A 178 -11.35 -16.71 8.61
N LYS A 179 -11.10 -17.40 9.73
CA LYS A 179 -12.15 -18.01 10.55
C LYS A 179 -13.10 -16.96 11.13
N ILE A 180 -12.57 -15.82 11.61
CA ILE A 180 -13.38 -14.71 12.13
C ILE A 180 -14.23 -14.09 11.02
N MET A 181 -13.66 -13.95 9.81
CA MET A 181 -14.28 -13.34 8.63
C MET A 181 -15.19 -14.29 7.85
N LYS A 182 -15.28 -15.57 8.24
CA LYS A 182 -16.14 -16.55 7.58
C LYS A 182 -17.59 -16.05 7.56
N GLY A 183 -18.18 -15.98 6.36
CA GLY A 183 -19.56 -15.52 6.15
C GLY A 183 -19.75 -14.00 6.07
N LYS A 184 -18.69 -13.19 6.24
CA LYS A 184 -18.75 -11.72 6.06
C LYS A 184 -18.50 -11.24 4.63
N GLY A 185 -18.08 -12.14 3.74
CA GLY A 185 -17.93 -11.82 2.33
C GLY A 185 -16.96 -12.73 1.59
N LEU A 186 -16.38 -12.21 0.51
CA LEU A 186 -15.50 -12.93 -0.39
C LEU A 186 -14.03 -12.76 0.02
N ILE A 187 -13.36 -13.86 0.34
CA ILE A 187 -11.91 -13.85 0.64
C ILE A 187 -11.13 -14.29 -0.59
N ILE A 188 -10.23 -13.44 -1.07
CA ILE A 188 -9.35 -13.68 -2.22
C ILE A 188 -7.92 -13.84 -1.71
N ARG A 189 -7.27 -14.98 -1.98
CA ARG A 189 -5.88 -15.22 -1.62
C ARG A 189 -4.94 -14.94 -2.79
N GLY A 190 -3.90 -14.16 -2.53
CA GLY A 190 -2.89 -13.79 -3.52
C GLY A 190 -3.24 -12.50 -4.26
N TRP A 191 -2.89 -12.45 -5.55
CA TRP A 191 -3.10 -11.25 -6.34
C TRP A 191 -4.58 -11.13 -6.74
N PRO A 192 -5.28 -10.03 -6.41
CA PRO A 192 -6.68 -9.86 -6.76
C PRO A 192 -6.89 -9.41 -8.20
N LEU A 193 -8.10 -9.60 -8.71
CA LEU A 193 -8.57 -8.99 -9.95
C LEU A 193 -8.92 -7.52 -9.70
N GLN A 194 -7.92 -6.74 -9.28
CA GLN A 194 -8.09 -5.47 -8.58
C GLN A 194 -8.91 -4.45 -9.38
N LEU A 195 -8.55 -4.24 -10.64
CA LEU A 195 -9.26 -3.33 -11.54
C LEU A 195 -10.73 -3.72 -11.73
N LEU A 196 -11.01 -5.03 -11.88
CA LEU A 196 -12.37 -5.54 -12.05
C LEU A 196 -13.22 -5.36 -10.79
N ILE A 197 -12.61 -5.50 -9.61
CA ILE A 197 -13.29 -5.24 -8.34
C ILE A 197 -13.65 -3.76 -8.26
N PHE A 198 -12.67 -2.86 -8.45
CA PHE A 198 -12.90 -1.41 -8.37
C PHE A 198 -13.97 -0.89 -9.34
N GLN A 199 -14.07 -1.45 -10.55
CA GLN A 199 -15.05 -1.04 -11.55
C GLN A 199 -16.46 -1.59 -11.30
N HIS A 200 -16.62 -2.51 -10.35
CA HIS A 200 -17.92 -3.13 -10.11
C HIS A 200 -18.83 -2.18 -9.30
N LYS A 201 -20.05 -1.94 -9.79
CA LYS A 201 -21.07 -1.05 -9.18
C LYS A 201 -21.39 -1.32 -7.70
N ALA A 202 -21.09 -2.52 -7.22
CA ALA A 202 -21.33 -2.91 -5.84
C ALA A 202 -20.30 -2.31 -4.87
N ILE A 203 -19.11 -1.95 -5.34
CA ILE A 203 -18.05 -1.38 -4.49
C ILE A 203 -18.39 0.06 -4.14
N GLY A 204 -18.59 0.33 -2.84
CA GLY A 204 -18.87 1.67 -2.32
C GLY A 204 -17.71 2.30 -1.55
N ALA A 205 -16.75 1.50 -1.11
CA ALA A 205 -15.63 1.98 -0.29
C ALA A 205 -14.39 1.09 -0.44
N PHE A 206 -13.22 1.67 -0.17
CA PHE A 206 -11.95 0.96 -0.21
C PHE A 206 -11.10 1.19 1.04
N VAL A 207 -10.86 0.15 1.83
CA VAL A 207 -9.92 0.16 2.95
C VAL A 207 -8.52 -0.16 2.41
N THR A 208 -7.59 0.77 2.62
CA THR A 208 -6.26 0.72 2.02
C THR A 208 -5.16 1.18 2.96
N HIS A 209 -3.96 0.67 2.73
CA HIS A 209 -2.74 1.20 3.34
C HIS A 209 -2.26 2.50 2.69
N CYS A 210 -2.94 3.01 1.67
CA CYS A 210 -2.57 4.24 0.95
C CYS A 210 -1.29 4.14 0.10
N GLY A 211 -0.87 2.94 -0.30
CA GLY A 211 0.18 2.79 -1.31
C GLY A 211 -0.22 3.48 -2.61
N TRP A 212 0.72 4.17 -3.26
CA TRP A 212 0.40 5.10 -4.36
C TRP A 212 -0.37 4.46 -5.52
N ASN A 213 0.02 3.25 -5.94
CA ASN A 213 -0.68 2.53 -7.01
C ASN A 213 -2.15 2.21 -6.67
N LEU A 214 -2.44 1.84 -5.42
CA LEU A 214 -3.81 1.55 -4.98
C LEU A 214 -4.65 2.83 -4.89
N THR A 215 -4.04 3.91 -4.40
CA THR A 215 -4.67 5.24 -4.33
C THR A 215 -5.12 5.69 -5.72
N LEU A 216 -4.23 5.60 -6.69
CA LEU A 216 -4.48 5.93 -8.09
C LEU A 216 -5.60 5.08 -8.73
N GLU A 217 -5.61 3.77 -8.47
CA GLU A 217 -6.68 2.89 -8.97
C GLU A 217 -8.04 3.22 -8.36
N SER A 218 -8.08 3.56 -7.06
CA SER A 218 -9.30 4.00 -6.38
C SER A 218 -9.81 5.33 -6.94
N VAL A 219 -8.92 6.30 -7.14
CA VAL A 219 -9.23 7.60 -7.75
C VAL A 219 -9.81 7.41 -9.14
N ALA A 220 -9.17 6.59 -9.98
CA ALA A 220 -9.63 6.33 -11.34
C ALA A 220 -10.99 5.62 -11.40
N ALA A 221 -11.32 4.84 -10.37
CA ALA A 221 -12.61 4.18 -10.23
C ALA A 221 -13.68 5.05 -9.54
N GLY A 222 -13.32 6.20 -9.00
CA GLY A 222 -14.22 7.05 -8.22
C GLY A 222 -14.66 6.43 -6.89
N VAL A 223 -13.84 5.55 -6.30
CA VAL A 223 -14.16 4.86 -5.05
C VAL A 223 -13.51 5.61 -3.87
N PRO A 224 -14.28 6.02 -2.84
CA PRO A 224 -13.73 6.70 -1.66
C PRO A 224 -12.92 5.75 -0.78
N MET A 225 -11.95 6.30 -0.05
CA MET A 225 -10.96 5.54 0.69
C MET A 225 -11.13 5.64 2.21
N ILE A 226 -10.94 4.53 2.91
CA ILE A 226 -10.67 4.48 4.34
C ILE A 226 -9.18 4.25 4.50
N THR A 227 -8.48 5.27 4.96
CA THR A 227 -7.02 5.29 4.98
C THR A 227 -6.48 4.65 6.26
N TRP A 228 -5.55 3.73 6.09
CA TRP A 228 -4.87 3.03 7.18
C TRP A 228 -3.39 2.85 6.84
N PRO A 229 -2.60 3.93 6.78
CA PRO A 229 -1.18 3.85 6.47
C PRO A 229 -0.41 3.03 7.51
N ILE A 230 0.65 2.37 7.05
CA ILE A 230 1.48 1.43 7.82
C ILE A 230 2.92 1.92 7.85
N ALA A 231 3.49 2.30 6.71
CA ALA A 231 4.90 2.67 6.59
C ALA A 231 5.19 3.61 5.41
N PHE A 232 6.43 4.12 5.33
CA PHE A 232 6.94 4.86 4.17
C PHE A 232 6.11 6.11 3.81
N GLU A 233 5.84 6.31 2.52
CA GLU A 233 5.14 7.47 1.96
C GLU A 233 3.63 7.43 2.18
N GLU A 234 3.09 6.32 2.68
CA GLU A 234 1.66 6.07 2.86
C GLU A 234 0.98 7.13 3.73
N PHE A 235 1.69 7.68 4.73
CA PHE A 235 1.18 8.74 5.58
C PHE A 235 1.02 10.08 4.84
N TYR A 236 1.89 10.38 3.86
CA TYR A 236 1.72 11.55 2.99
C TYR A 236 0.57 11.34 2.01
N ASN A 237 0.44 10.12 1.47
CA ASN A 237 -0.69 9.76 0.61
C ASN A 237 -2.02 9.86 1.35
N GLU A 238 -2.08 9.45 2.62
CA GLU A 238 -3.26 9.66 3.48
C GLU A 238 -3.62 11.15 3.57
N LYS A 239 -2.64 12.03 3.81
CA LYS A 239 -2.89 13.48 3.88
C LYS A 239 -3.42 14.04 2.57
N LEU A 240 -2.85 13.62 1.44
CA LEU A 240 -3.39 13.98 0.12
C LEU A 240 -4.85 13.53 -0.01
N VAL A 241 -5.15 12.28 0.31
CA VAL A 241 -6.49 11.69 0.17
C VAL A 241 -7.52 12.37 1.09
N THR A 242 -7.16 12.60 2.35
CA THR A 242 -8.11 13.01 3.40
C THR A 242 -8.23 14.53 3.53
N GLU A 243 -7.13 15.27 3.42
CA GLU A 243 -7.10 16.72 3.69
C GLU A 243 -7.19 17.56 2.42
N VAL A 244 -6.54 17.11 1.33
CA VAL A 244 -6.47 17.85 0.07
C VAL A 244 -7.63 17.46 -0.85
N LEU A 245 -7.68 16.18 -1.24
CA LEU A 245 -8.68 15.65 -2.16
C LEU A 245 -10.05 15.48 -1.51
N LYS A 246 -10.08 15.26 -0.19
CA LYS A 246 -11.31 15.03 0.61
C LYS A 246 -12.14 13.87 0.08
N ILE A 247 -11.47 12.82 -0.40
CA ILE A 247 -12.08 11.59 -0.93
C ILE A 247 -11.90 10.40 0.00
N GLY A 248 -11.50 10.64 1.25
CA GLY A 248 -11.33 9.57 2.22
C GLY A 248 -11.35 10.02 3.67
N VAL A 249 -11.38 9.03 4.55
CA VAL A 249 -11.42 9.19 6.01
C VAL A 249 -10.36 8.32 6.67
N PRO A 250 -9.60 8.85 7.65
CA PRO A 250 -8.59 8.06 8.33
C PRO A 250 -9.20 7.16 9.39
N VAL A 251 -8.68 5.92 9.50
CA VAL A 251 -9.10 4.96 10.52
C VAL A 251 -8.90 5.48 11.95
N GLY A 252 -7.93 6.40 12.12
CA GLY A 252 -7.57 7.02 13.40
C GLY A 252 -8.21 8.39 13.65
N ASP A 253 -9.26 8.78 12.92
CA ASP A 253 -9.89 10.09 13.12
C ASP A 253 -10.39 10.25 14.57
N LYS A 254 -9.88 11.26 15.29
CA LYS A 254 -10.25 11.59 16.67
C LYS A 254 -11.70 12.06 16.80
N LYS A 255 -12.36 12.49 15.71
CA LYS A 255 -13.82 12.77 15.68
C LYS A 255 -14.66 11.49 15.69
N VAL A 256 -14.02 10.33 15.46
CA VAL A 256 -14.57 8.99 15.62
C VAL A 256 -13.85 8.33 16.79
N SER A 257 -14.07 8.86 18.00
CA SER A 257 -13.39 8.37 19.20
C SER A 257 -13.94 7.02 19.66
N GLY A 258 -13.08 6.01 19.74
CA GLY A 258 -13.33 4.71 20.38
C GLY A 258 -12.75 3.53 19.60
N TYR A 259 -12.49 2.42 20.28
CA TYR A 259 -11.93 1.15 19.76
C TYR A 259 -12.75 0.49 18.62
N HIS A 260 -13.80 1.15 18.15
CA HIS A 260 -14.71 0.75 17.08
C HIS A 260 -14.56 1.60 15.81
N SER A 261 -13.48 2.37 15.64
CA SER A 261 -13.36 3.37 14.57
C SER A 261 -13.62 2.79 13.17
N VAL A 262 -13.10 1.61 12.85
CA VAL A 262 -13.37 0.90 11.58
C VAL A 262 -14.85 0.56 11.42
N ALA A 263 -15.49 0.01 12.46
CA ALA A 263 -16.90 -0.35 12.43
C ALA A 263 -17.81 0.88 12.35
N ILE A 264 -17.45 1.98 13.03
CA ILE A 264 -18.19 3.24 13.02
C ILE A 264 -18.04 3.95 11.68
N LEU A 265 -16.83 3.96 11.10
CA LEU A 265 -16.60 4.52 9.76
C LEU A 265 -17.36 3.74 8.69
N LEU A 266 -17.33 2.40 8.77
CA LEU A 266 -18.03 1.54 7.82
C LEU A 266 -19.55 1.52 8.00
N THR A 267 -20.09 1.83 9.19
CA THR A 267 -21.55 1.94 9.42
C THR A 267 -22.13 3.29 9.03
N ARG A 268 -21.28 4.31 8.84
CA ARG A 268 -21.68 5.67 8.40
C ARG A 268 -21.64 5.86 6.88
N MET A 269 -20.99 4.93 6.16
CA MET A 269 -21.05 4.80 4.70
C MET A 269 -22.21 3.89 4.30
#